data_AF-A0A954IWR3-F1
#
_entry.id   AF-A0A954IWR3-F1
#
_cell.length_a   1.000
_cell.length_b   1.000
_cell.length_c   1.000
_cell.angle_alpha   90.00
_cell.angle_beta   90.00
_cell.angle_gamma   90.00
#
_symmetry.space_group_name_H-M   'P 1'
#
loop_
_entity.id
_entity.type
_entity.pdbx_description
1 polymer ?
#
loop_
_entity_poly.entity_id
_entity_poly.type
_entity_poly.pdbx_seq_one_letter_code
_entity_poly.pdbx_strand_id
1 'polypeptide(L)'
;MTTTRLASYSFAFGTLLAPFAFPQADRGHRAEPRRAIFGLVTDANGHPVKGATVHLVGAVASPVWNAPPDVLRTTTDEVGRWRAEARECVEYTAWAAGHELVSEAANGVVPGPSTELSLCHPSSRSIRIAGLEAWRDREPLSARLWLDGGSRHHTMVPIRDGSMNLPAEWPHSSFLIELVGDDGASIHVARQLADADTATVAEPREVEILVETPDGKPLAGAEIYSEDVVRAPHAEIGPAWQRFEFVVGRTGNDGRLRARIGTAWEGKQPDLALFLRARKASYSDVCGGWGWERRSFSEGLTDDAGPDAPETEAGVLRLRMRPAMSVRGRLSDGAVAVAECPVAVTARRRIYTRDRASYFVSTMVVTSTDSDGGFELPRVTREEIQRVQFGAHDAIWGNDVPTTPAPGQPLFAPVTGGGRLEFDLARTARVTVQVLRPDGGPASNAVLIVLPMCDAPRFLTVDDPRYRVDRAGRTSLLLERDTRWFVLAVDGTCVQACEVDPETVSGRIEIATRELQRLRVRVFDRDGRPAAGARLRYDHFGCDSGVSQFETQLALLTSRLYIHWFERTLTNTDGWLELPMFAESPMKFEVYAKKDGRRSETWPLRYGKKPIEVRLTANR
;
A
#
# COMPACT_ATOMS: atom_id res chain seq x y z
N MET A 1 -39.43 44.79 34.31
CA MET A 1 -40.45 43.77 33.97
C MET A 1 -41.00 44.08 32.59
N THR A 2 -41.34 43.03 31.83
CA THR A 2 -41.86 43.04 30.45
C THR A 2 -40.83 43.26 29.32
N THR A 3 -40.29 42.12 28.85
CA THR A 3 -40.11 41.69 27.44
C THR A 3 -40.41 42.68 26.31
N THR A 4 -39.56 42.71 25.26
CA THR A 4 -39.89 42.33 23.85
C THR A 4 -38.72 42.55 22.87
N ARG A 5 -38.32 41.43 22.23
CA ARG A 5 -37.76 41.19 20.87
C ARG A 5 -36.49 41.91 20.38
N LEU A 6 -35.44 41.11 20.19
CA LEU A 6 -34.52 41.23 19.06
C LEU A 6 -34.49 39.90 18.30
N ALA A 7 -34.60 40.00 16.98
CA ALA A 7 -34.78 38.91 16.04
C ALA A 7 -33.50 38.07 15.89
N SER A 8 -33.64 36.76 16.04
CA SER A 8 -32.61 35.78 15.72
C SER A 8 -32.62 35.51 14.22
N TYR A 9 -31.59 35.95 13.51
CA TYR A 9 -31.22 35.41 12.20
C TYR A 9 -30.38 34.14 12.44
N SER A 10 -30.99 32.97 12.22
CA SER A 10 -30.26 31.70 12.19
C SER A 10 -29.59 31.53 10.82
N PHE A 11 -28.27 31.76 10.77
CA PHE A 11 -27.43 31.20 9.72
C PHE A 11 -27.11 29.75 10.08
N ALA A 12 -27.77 28.81 9.42
CA ALA A 12 -27.39 27.41 9.46
C ALA A 12 -26.15 27.18 8.57
N PHE A 13 -24.97 27.09 9.18
CA PHE A 13 -23.78 26.56 8.51
C PHE A 13 -23.80 25.03 8.61
N GLY A 14 -24.53 24.39 7.70
CA GLY A 14 -24.34 22.97 7.40
C GLY A 14 -23.06 22.80 6.59
N THR A 15 -21.93 22.62 7.26
CA THR A 15 -20.67 22.25 6.59
C THR A 15 -20.73 20.75 6.32
N LEU A 16 -21.42 20.36 5.26
CA LEU A 16 -21.28 19.05 4.62
C LEU A 16 -19.84 18.94 4.11
N LEU A 17 -18.97 18.28 4.87
CA LEU A 17 -17.74 17.74 4.32
C LEU A 17 -18.15 16.58 3.40
N ALA A 18 -18.42 16.91 2.14
CA ALA A 18 -18.36 15.91 1.10
C ALA A 18 -16.95 15.29 1.13
N PRO A 19 -16.78 13.96 1.03
CA PRO A 19 -15.51 13.45 0.54
C PRO A 19 -15.20 14.20 -0.75
N PHE A 20 -13.93 14.47 -1.03
CA PHE A 20 -13.50 14.87 -2.37
C PHE A 20 -13.77 13.70 -3.32
N ALA A 21 -15.04 13.45 -3.63
CA ALA A 21 -15.49 12.81 -4.83
C ALA A 21 -15.08 13.80 -5.91
N PHE A 22 -13.90 13.59 -6.48
CA PHE A 22 -13.71 14.01 -7.86
C PHE A 22 -14.94 13.48 -8.59
N PRO A 23 -15.75 14.32 -9.24
CA PRO A 23 -16.73 13.79 -10.15
C PRO A 23 -15.93 12.88 -11.08
N GLN A 24 -16.17 11.57 -10.98
CA GLN A 24 -15.94 10.68 -12.10
C GLN A 24 -16.92 11.19 -13.16
N ALA A 25 -16.54 12.29 -13.80
CA ALA A 25 -17.06 12.61 -15.10
C ALA A 25 -16.88 11.31 -15.85
N ASP A 26 -17.98 10.79 -16.35
CA ASP A 26 -18.09 9.68 -17.28
C ASP A 26 -17.37 10.13 -18.56
N ARG A 27 -16.05 10.37 -18.43
CA ARG A 27 -15.14 10.71 -19.50
C ARG A 27 -15.21 9.48 -20.36
N GLY A 28 -15.50 9.67 -21.65
CA GLY A 28 -15.55 8.64 -22.65
C GLY A 28 -14.19 7.95 -22.79
N HIS A 29 -13.79 7.21 -21.75
CA HIS A 29 -12.77 6.21 -21.79
C HIS A 29 -13.19 5.34 -22.96
N ARG A 30 -12.43 5.39 -24.05
CA ARG A 30 -12.49 4.36 -25.08
C ARG A 30 -12.61 3.05 -24.33
N ALA A 31 -13.62 2.23 -24.66
CA ALA A 31 -13.87 0.98 -23.97
C ALA A 31 -12.53 0.25 -23.80
N GLU A 32 -12.00 0.30 -22.57
CA GLU A 32 -10.68 -0.25 -22.31
C GLU A 32 -10.75 -1.72 -22.68
N PRO A 33 -9.73 -2.28 -23.36
CA PRO A 33 -9.76 -3.69 -23.73
C PRO A 33 -10.00 -4.52 -22.46
N ARG A 34 -11.13 -5.23 -22.44
CA ARG A 34 -11.50 -6.13 -21.36
C ARG A 34 -11.23 -7.57 -21.79
N ARG A 35 -10.88 -8.41 -20.83
CA ARG A 35 -10.66 -9.83 -21.01
C ARG A 35 -11.37 -10.63 -19.95
N ALA A 36 -11.81 -11.81 -20.38
CA ALA A 36 -12.39 -12.78 -19.49
C ALA A 36 -11.36 -13.29 -18.48
N ILE A 37 -11.68 -13.13 -17.19
CA ILE A 37 -11.20 -13.98 -16.11
C ILE A 37 -12.17 -15.14 -16.01
N PHE A 38 -11.64 -16.34 -15.85
CA PHE A 38 -12.41 -17.56 -15.68
C PHE A 38 -12.09 -18.18 -14.33
N GLY A 39 -13.07 -18.92 -13.80
CA GLY A 39 -12.80 -19.71 -12.63
C GLY A 39 -13.88 -20.73 -12.34
N LEU A 40 -13.69 -21.42 -11.22
CA LEU A 40 -14.59 -22.43 -10.69
C LEU A 40 -14.91 -22.08 -9.24
N VAL A 41 -16.17 -22.22 -8.85
CA VAL A 41 -16.56 -22.21 -7.44
C VAL A 41 -16.96 -23.62 -7.03
N THR A 42 -16.35 -24.11 -5.96
CA THR A 42 -16.60 -25.43 -5.39
C THR A 42 -17.11 -25.34 -3.96
N ASP A 43 -17.77 -26.38 -3.45
CA ASP A 43 -18.09 -26.54 -2.03
C ASP A 43 -16.88 -27.11 -1.26
N ALA A 44 -17.05 -27.35 0.04
CA ALA A 44 -16.02 -27.95 0.89
C ALA A 44 -15.62 -29.39 0.49
N ASN A 45 -16.42 -30.06 -0.35
CA ASN A 45 -16.15 -31.41 -0.87
C ASN A 45 -15.56 -31.37 -2.30
N GLY A 46 -15.34 -30.18 -2.86
CA GLY A 46 -14.87 -30.01 -4.23
C GLY A 46 -15.96 -30.13 -5.31
N HIS A 47 -17.24 -30.19 -4.94
CA HIS A 47 -18.33 -30.21 -5.92
C HIS A 47 -18.61 -28.80 -6.46
N PRO A 48 -18.88 -28.63 -7.76
CA PRO A 48 -19.18 -27.32 -8.33
C PRO A 48 -20.48 -26.72 -7.76
N VAL A 49 -20.49 -25.41 -7.51
CA VAL A 49 -21.65 -24.69 -6.95
C VAL A 49 -22.28 -23.75 -7.96
N LYS A 50 -23.54 -24.02 -8.32
CA LYS A 50 -24.36 -23.18 -9.21
C LYS A 50 -24.90 -21.93 -8.50
N GLY A 51 -24.93 -20.80 -9.22
CA GLY A 51 -25.60 -19.58 -8.77
C GLY A 51 -24.87 -18.83 -7.65
N ALA A 52 -23.64 -19.23 -7.32
CA ALA A 52 -22.78 -18.45 -6.43
C ALA A 52 -22.45 -17.11 -7.09
N THR A 53 -22.52 -16.02 -6.34
CA THR A 53 -22.05 -14.71 -6.78
C THR A 53 -20.54 -14.64 -6.61
N VAL A 54 -19.82 -14.28 -7.66
CA VAL A 54 -18.37 -14.00 -7.61
C VAL A 54 -18.15 -12.50 -7.69
N HIS A 55 -17.43 -11.96 -6.73
CA HIS A 55 -16.99 -10.58 -6.64
C HIS A 55 -15.53 -10.50 -7.06
N LEU A 56 -15.18 -9.48 -7.84
CA LEU A 56 -13.80 -9.14 -8.14
C LEU A 56 -13.60 -7.65 -7.90
N VAL A 57 -12.59 -7.28 -7.12
CA VAL A 57 -12.21 -5.89 -6.90
C VAL A 57 -10.80 -5.68 -7.39
N GLY A 58 -10.63 -4.75 -8.33
CA GLY A 58 -9.33 -4.38 -8.86
C GLY A 58 -8.44 -3.80 -7.76
N ALA A 59 -7.25 -4.36 -7.63
CA ALA A 59 -6.20 -3.85 -6.78
C ALA A 59 -5.65 -2.53 -7.35
N VAL A 60 -5.40 -1.61 -6.44
CA VAL A 60 -4.92 -0.24 -6.64
C VAL A 60 -3.55 -0.16 -5.99
N ALA A 61 -2.48 -0.20 -6.79
CA ALA A 61 -1.20 0.29 -6.30
C ALA A 61 -1.08 1.82 -6.44
N SER A 62 -1.85 2.42 -7.36
CA SER A 62 -1.72 3.84 -7.66
C SER A 62 -2.56 4.70 -6.70
N PRO A 63 -1.93 5.62 -5.97
CA PRO A 63 -2.64 6.42 -4.99
C PRO A 63 -3.54 7.50 -5.57
N VAL A 64 -3.43 7.78 -6.86
CA VAL A 64 -4.31 8.69 -7.61
C VAL A 64 -5.75 8.19 -7.59
N TRP A 65 -5.95 6.89 -7.38
CA TRP A 65 -7.27 6.26 -7.39
C TRP A 65 -7.88 6.26 -6.00
N ASN A 66 -8.89 7.10 -5.79
CA ASN A 66 -9.66 7.14 -4.54
C ASN A 66 -10.60 5.95 -4.36
N ALA A 67 -10.82 5.16 -5.41
CA ALA A 67 -11.62 3.95 -5.44
C ALA A 67 -10.90 2.86 -6.26
N PRO A 68 -11.25 1.58 -6.09
CA PRO A 68 -10.80 0.51 -6.98
C PRO A 68 -10.99 0.90 -8.46
N PRO A 69 -10.03 0.59 -9.37
CA PRO A 69 -10.17 0.92 -10.79
C PRO A 69 -11.34 0.17 -11.44
N ASP A 70 -11.77 -0.93 -10.81
CA ASP A 70 -12.77 -1.82 -11.36
C ASP A 70 -13.40 -2.64 -10.22
N VAL A 71 -14.73 -2.80 -10.24
CA VAL A 71 -15.47 -3.66 -9.32
C VAL A 71 -16.45 -4.47 -10.16
N LEU A 72 -16.32 -5.79 -10.12
CA LEU A 72 -17.09 -6.71 -10.96
C LEU A 72 -17.88 -7.69 -10.10
N ARG A 73 -19.03 -8.08 -10.64
CA ARG A 73 -19.91 -9.09 -10.07
C ARG A 73 -20.39 -10.00 -11.20
N THR A 74 -20.28 -11.31 -11.00
CA THR A 74 -20.80 -12.33 -11.93
C THR A 74 -21.40 -13.49 -11.13
N THR A 75 -22.00 -14.46 -11.80
CA THR A 75 -22.61 -15.64 -11.17
C THR A 75 -22.10 -16.92 -11.82
N THR A 76 -22.03 -18.00 -11.05
CA THR A 76 -21.63 -19.31 -11.57
C THR A 76 -22.75 -20.03 -12.32
N ASP A 77 -22.37 -20.78 -13.36
CA ASP A 77 -23.27 -21.63 -14.15
C ASP A 77 -23.58 -22.99 -13.47
N GLU A 78 -24.28 -23.89 -14.18
CA GLU A 78 -24.67 -25.22 -13.69
C GLU A 78 -23.50 -26.10 -13.23
N VAL A 79 -22.29 -25.85 -13.74
CA VAL A 79 -21.08 -26.60 -13.43
C VAL A 79 -20.11 -25.76 -12.59
N GLY A 80 -20.62 -24.73 -11.92
CA GLY A 80 -19.86 -23.89 -10.99
C GLY A 80 -18.86 -22.95 -11.66
N ARG A 81 -18.87 -22.83 -12.99
CA ARG A 81 -17.92 -21.97 -13.70
C ARG A 81 -18.42 -20.55 -13.72
N TRP A 82 -17.50 -19.60 -13.65
CA TRP A 82 -17.80 -18.18 -13.78
C TRP A 82 -16.88 -17.51 -14.78
N ARG A 83 -17.37 -16.38 -15.31
CA ARG A 83 -16.66 -15.54 -16.27
C ARG A 83 -16.94 -14.07 -15.96
N ALA A 84 -15.89 -13.26 -15.87
CA ALA A 84 -16.00 -11.81 -15.70
C ALA A 84 -15.11 -11.10 -16.70
N GLU A 85 -15.62 -10.05 -17.36
CA GLU A 85 -14.82 -9.21 -18.25
C GLU A 85 -14.07 -8.17 -17.42
N ALA A 86 -12.77 -8.37 -17.25
CA ALA A 86 -11.89 -7.53 -16.45
C ALA A 86 -10.98 -6.67 -17.32
N ARG A 87 -10.54 -5.54 -16.80
CA ARG A 87 -9.56 -4.68 -17.47
C ARG A 87 -8.22 -5.41 -17.59
N GLU A 88 -7.56 -5.28 -18.74
CA GLU A 88 -6.19 -5.78 -18.89
C GLU A 88 -5.23 -5.06 -17.92
N CYS A 89 -4.14 -5.74 -17.54
CA CYS A 89 -3.11 -5.24 -16.64
C CYS A 89 -3.59 -4.83 -15.22
N VAL A 90 -4.81 -5.19 -14.81
CA VAL A 90 -5.29 -5.03 -13.44
C VAL A 90 -5.24 -6.38 -12.72
N GLU A 91 -4.68 -6.38 -11.51
CA GLU A 91 -4.79 -7.49 -10.57
C GLU A 91 -6.06 -7.34 -9.75
N TYR A 92 -6.73 -8.43 -9.44
CA TYR A 92 -7.98 -8.44 -8.68
C TYR A 92 -7.84 -9.27 -7.40
N THR A 93 -8.57 -8.85 -6.37
CA THR A 93 -8.99 -9.71 -5.27
C THR A 93 -10.36 -10.27 -5.61
N ALA A 94 -10.51 -11.59 -5.62
CA ALA A 94 -11.76 -12.26 -5.93
C ALA A 94 -12.27 -13.13 -4.76
N TRP A 95 -13.59 -13.21 -4.60
CA TRP A 95 -14.22 -14.14 -3.66
C TRP A 95 -15.63 -14.51 -4.13
N ALA A 96 -16.15 -15.62 -3.62
CA ALA A 96 -17.48 -16.11 -3.93
C ALA A 96 -18.39 -16.08 -2.69
N ALA A 97 -19.68 -15.87 -2.93
CA ALA A 97 -20.74 -15.94 -1.93
C ALA A 97 -21.92 -16.77 -2.48
N GLY A 98 -22.43 -17.69 -1.66
CA GLY A 98 -23.59 -18.54 -1.94
C GLY A 98 -24.62 -18.46 -0.81
N HIS A 99 -25.56 -19.42 -0.77
CA HIS A 99 -26.55 -19.50 0.30
C HIS A 99 -25.86 -19.73 1.67
N GLU A 100 -25.61 -18.65 2.41
CA GLU A 100 -24.92 -18.60 3.71
C GLU A 100 -23.43 -19.01 3.70
N LEU A 101 -22.91 -19.45 2.56
CA LEU A 101 -21.51 -19.83 2.37
C LEU A 101 -20.72 -18.68 1.74
N VAL A 102 -19.44 -18.58 2.07
CA VAL A 102 -18.49 -17.65 1.43
C VAL A 102 -17.14 -18.32 1.23
N SER A 103 -16.38 -17.89 0.24
CA SER A 103 -14.99 -18.34 0.07
C SER A 103 -14.02 -17.44 0.84
N GLU A 104 -12.78 -17.91 0.99
CA GLU A 104 -11.66 -17.01 1.26
C GLU A 104 -11.47 -16.05 0.06
N ALA A 105 -10.81 -14.91 0.33
CA ALA A 105 -10.43 -13.97 -0.72
C ALA A 105 -9.14 -14.44 -1.42
N ALA A 106 -9.21 -14.64 -2.74
CA ALA A 106 -8.07 -14.92 -3.59
C ALA A 106 -7.47 -13.60 -4.11
N ASN A 107 -6.24 -13.28 -3.70
CA ASN A 107 -5.46 -12.16 -4.23
C ASN A 107 -4.63 -12.61 -5.44
N GLY A 108 -4.18 -11.69 -6.31
CA GLY A 108 -3.39 -12.06 -7.48
C GLY A 108 -4.19 -12.51 -8.69
N VAL A 109 -5.50 -12.30 -8.72
CA VAL A 109 -6.35 -12.78 -9.81
C VAL A 109 -6.17 -11.88 -11.03
N VAL A 110 -5.72 -12.46 -12.15
CA VAL A 110 -5.47 -11.74 -13.41
C VAL A 110 -6.11 -12.47 -14.59
N PRO A 111 -6.42 -11.79 -15.71
CA PRO A 111 -6.93 -12.45 -16.91
C PRO A 111 -5.97 -13.54 -17.43
N GLY A 112 -6.49 -14.76 -17.65
CA GLY A 112 -5.73 -15.88 -18.22
C GLY A 112 -5.86 -17.16 -17.39
N PRO A 113 -5.08 -17.34 -16.31
CA PRO A 113 -5.20 -18.51 -15.43
C PRO A 113 -6.62 -18.67 -14.86
N SER A 114 -7.07 -19.91 -14.69
CA SER A 114 -8.32 -20.19 -13.99
C SER A 114 -8.13 -20.01 -12.49
N THR A 115 -9.07 -19.34 -11.82
CA THR A 115 -9.08 -19.22 -10.35
C THR A 115 -10.13 -20.13 -9.75
N GLU A 116 -9.75 -20.95 -8.78
CA GLU A 116 -10.68 -21.77 -8.01
C GLU A 116 -10.99 -21.09 -6.67
N LEU A 117 -12.27 -21.05 -6.30
CA LEU A 117 -12.77 -20.48 -5.04
C LEU A 117 -13.59 -21.56 -4.34
N SER A 118 -13.19 -21.97 -3.14
CA SER A 118 -13.95 -22.96 -2.35
C SER A 118 -14.82 -22.26 -1.32
N LEU A 119 -16.12 -22.53 -1.35
CA LEU A 119 -17.11 -22.04 -0.40
C LEU A 119 -17.03 -22.84 0.90
N CYS A 120 -16.97 -22.12 2.01
CA CYS A 120 -17.02 -22.68 3.36
C CYS A 120 -18.08 -21.98 4.20
N HIS A 121 -18.45 -22.63 5.32
CA HIS A 121 -19.20 -21.97 6.36
C HIS A 121 -18.26 -21.04 7.13
N PRO A 122 -18.53 -19.72 7.19
CA PRO A 122 -17.72 -18.83 8.00
C PRO A 122 -17.88 -19.20 9.48
N SER A 123 -16.78 -19.28 10.21
CA SER A 123 -16.78 -19.66 11.64
C SER A 123 -17.52 -18.63 12.52
N SER A 124 -17.50 -17.35 12.15
CA SER A 124 -18.34 -16.32 12.74
C SER A 124 -18.81 -15.29 11.70
N ARG A 125 -20.02 -14.77 11.90
CA ARG A 125 -20.60 -13.64 11.17
C ARG A 125 -20.94 -12.46 12.07
N SER A 126 -20.90 -12.67 13.38
CA SER A 126 -21.17 -11.66 14.39
C SER A 126 -19.90 -11.45 15.20
N ILE A 127 -19.45 -10.21 15.28
CA ILE A 127 -18.22 -9.84 15.97
C ILE A 127 -18.61 -8.98 17.14
N ARG A 128 -18.32 -9.47 18.34
CA ARG A 128 -18.46 -8.72 19.58
C ARG A 128 -17.33 -7.70 19.69
N ILE A 129 -17.66 -6.46 19.97
CA ILE A 129 -16.69 -5.38 20.13
C ILE A 129 -16.56 -5.08 21.63
N ALA A 130 -15.48 -5.55 22.24
CA ALA A 130 -15.20 -5.34 23.67
C ALA A 130 -14.52 -3.98 23.90
N GLY A 131 -14.85 -3.30 25.01
CA GLY A 131 -14.24 -2.02 25.39
C GLY A 131 -14.93 -0.77 24.84
N LEU A 132 -16.12 -0.93 24.22
CA LEU A 132 -16.90 0.20 23.69
C LEU A 132 -17.46 1.11 24.78
N GLU A 133 -17.56 0.64 26.02
CA GLU A 133 -18.05 1.40 27.16
C GLU A 133 -17.25 2.69 27.37
N ALA A 134 -15.95 2.66 27.08
CA ALA A 134 -15.07 3.81 27.21
C ALA A 134 -15.28 4.88 26.11
N TRP A 135 -16.06 4.57 25.08
CA TRP A 135 -16.31 5.38 23.88
C TRP A 135 -17.78 5.77 23.69
N ARG A 136 -18.64 5.57 24.71
CA ARG A 136 -20.08 5.85 24.64
C ARG A 136 -20.44 7.30 24.30
N ASP A 137 -19.55 8.25 24.57
CA ASP A 137 -19.72 9.66 24.22
C ASP A 137 -19.65 9.94 22.71
N ARG A 138 -19.30 8.94 21.89
CA ARG A 138 -19.21 9.03 20.43
C ARG A 138 -20.29 8.23 19.68
N GLU A 139 -21.26 7.70 20.40
CA GLU A 139 -22.38 6.97 19.80
C GLU A 139 -23.28 7.88 18.93
N PRO A 140 -23.91 7.35 17.86
CA PRO A 140 -23.85 5.95 17.39
C PRO A 140 -22.54 5.59 16.71
N LEU A 141 -22.04 4.39 17.01
CA LEU A 141 -20.82 3.86 16.41
C LEU A 141 -21.10 3.01 15.17
N SER A 142 -20.21 3.11 14.19
CA SER A 142 -20.18 2.24 13.01
C SER A 142 -18.79 1.63 12.83
N ALA A 143 -18.72 0.52 12.10
CA ALA A 143 -17.47 -0.09 11.68
C ALA A 143 -17.33 0.04 10.16
N ARG A 144 -16.20 0.57 9.71
CA ARG A 144 -15.74 0.47 8.33
C ARG A 144 -14.88 -0.77 8.21
N LEU A 145 -15.33 -1.74 7.43
CA LEU A 145 -14.60 -2.98 7.16
C LEU A 145 -13.77 -2.79 5.91
N TRP A 146 -12.47 -3.06 6.00
CA TRP A 146 -11.55 -3.01 4.86
C TRP A 146 -11.13 -4.42 4.49
N LEU A 147 -11.31 -4.79 3.23
CA LEU A 147 -10.90 -6.09 2.73
C LEU A 147 -9.38 -6.16 2.66
N ASP A 148 -8.81 -7.24 3.20
CA ASP A 148 -7.39 -7.53 3.09
C ASP A 148 -6.99 -7.85 1.63
N GLY A 149 -5.96 -7.17 1.10
CA GLY A 149 -5.54 -7.26 -0.30
C GLY A 149 -6.44 -6.51 -1.30
N GLY A 150 -7.74 -6.36 -1.01
CA GLY A 150 -8.72 -5.62 -1.81
C GLY A 150 -8.61 -4.11 -1.65
N SER A 151 -7.45 -3.55 -1.98
CA SER A 151 -7.07 -2.14 -1.79
C SER A 151 -8.25 -1.16 -1.88
N ARG A 152 -8.47 -0.40 -0.81
CA ARG A 152 -9.48 0.67 -0.68
C ARG A 152 -10.95 0.23 -0.79
N HIS A 153 -11.25 -1.06 -1.03
CA HIS A 153 -12.62 -1.56 -0.89
C HIS A 153 -13.00 -1.60 0.57
N HIS A 154 -14.12 -0.96 0.89
CA HIS A 154 -14.67 -0.98 2.22
C HIS A 154 -16.18 -0.98 2.20
N THR A 155 -16.76 -1.41 3.31
CA THR A 155 -18.20 -1.31 3.57
C THR A 155 -18.43 -0.82 4.99
N MET A 156 -19.50 -0.06 5.18
CA MET A 156 -19.92 0.42 6.50
C MET A 156 -20.95 -0.54 7.08
N VAL A 157 -20.74 -0.98 8.32
CA VAL A 157 -21.70 -1.77 9.09
C VAL A 157 -21.98 -1.10 10.43
N PRO A 158 -23.26 -1.04 10.85
CA PRO A 158 -23.62 -0.46 12.13
C PRO A 158 -23.18 -1.36 13.28
N ILE A 159 -22.81 -0.75 14.41
CA ILE A 159 -22.57 -1.46 15.67
C ILE A 159 -23.84 -1.35 16.53
N ARG A 160 -24.35 -2.49 17.01
CA ARG A 160 -25.56 -2.58 17.82
C ARG A 160 -25.30 -3.49 19.01
N ASP A 161 -25.65 -3.03 20.20
CA ASP A 161 -25.52 -3.79 21.45
C ASP A 161 -24.11 -4.37 21.65
N GLY A 162 -23.08 -3.59 21.29
CA GLY A 162 -21.69 -4.01 21.40
C GLY A 162 -21.25 -5.07 20.39
N SER A 163 -21.98 -5.23 19.29
CA SER A 163 -21.67 -6.21 18.24
C SER A 163 -21.89 -5.64 16.84
N MET A 164 -21.26 -6.25 15.84
CA MET A 164 -21.54 -5.97 14.43
C MET A 164 -21.68 -7.27 13.66
N ASN A 165 -22.54 -7.27 12.64
CA ASN A 165 -22.68 -8.41 11.73
C ASN A 165 -21.95 -8.11 10.42
N LEU A 166 -21.10 -9.04 10.00
CA LEU A 166 -20.48 -8.98 8.69
C LEU A 166 -21.55 -9.10 7.59
N PRO A 167 -21.40 -8.40 6.44
CA PRO A 167 -22.29 -8.59 5.30
C PRO A 167 -22.33 -10.06 4.85
N ALA A 168 -23.48 -10.52 4.37
CA ALA A 168 -23.66 -11.90 3.91
C ALA A 168 -22.75 -12.28 2.73
N GLU A 169 -22.26 -11.30 1.97
CA GLU A 169 -21.33 -11.51 0.86
C GLU A 169 -19.86 -11.25 1.26
N TRP A 170 -19.56 -10.91 2.52
CA TRP A 170 -18.19 -10.64 2.96
C TRP A 170 -17.35 -11.92 3.01
N PRO A 171 -16.11 -11.94 2.46
CA PRO A 171 -15.31 -13.15 2.37
C PRO A 171 -14.86 -13.67 3.73
N HIS A 172 -14.54 -14.97 3.79
CA HIS A 172 -13.87 -15.59 4.94
C HIS A 172 -12.37 -15.30 4.88
N SER A 173 -11.98 -14.04 5.10
CA SER A 173 -10.58 -13.59 5.08
C SER A 173 -10.26 -12.75 6.30
N SER A 174 -8.98 -12.45 6.54
CA SER A 174 -8.65 -11.31 7.40
C SER A 174 -9.23 -10.03 6.83
N PHE A 175 -9.49 -9.07 7.70
CA PHE A 175 -9.95 -7.73 7.35
C PHE A 175 -9.52 -6.74 8.45
N LEU A 176 -9.62 -5.46 8.15
CA LEU A 176 -9.42 -4.40 9.14
C LEU A 176 -10.77 -3.81 9.53
N ILE A 177 -10.94 -3.56 10.82
CA ILE A 177 -12.07 -2.82 11.37
C ILE A 177 -11.55 -1.44 11.75
N GLU A 178 -12.13 -0.41 11.14
CA GLU A 178 -12.02 0.96 11.62
C GLU A 178 -13.34 1.32 12.30
N LEU A 179 -13.28 1.61 13.59
CA LEU A 179 -14.44 2.09 14.34
C LEU A 179 -14.59 3.59 14.14
N VAL A 180 -15.80 4.02 13.80
CA VAL A 180 -16.12 5.39 13.41
C VAL A 180 -17.26 5.90 14.28
N GLY A 181 -17.09 7.10 14.84
CA GLY A 181 -18.12 7.82 15.59
C GLY A 181 -19.19 8.44 14.70
N ASP A 182 -20.19 9.05 15.33
CA ASP A 182 -21.29 9.75 14.67
C ASP A 182 -20.84 10.96 13.82
N ASP A 183 -19.78 11.62 14.27
CA ASP A 183 -19.09 12.73 13.59
C ASP A 183 -18.21 12.27 12.41
N GLY A 184 -18.14 10.96 12.17
CA GLY A 184 -17.29 10.37 11.14
C GLY A 184 -15.81 10.26 11.53
N ALA A 185 -15.44 10.64 12.75
CA ALA A 185 -14.07 10.50 13.25
C ALA A 185 -13.77 9.03 13.55
N SER A 186 -12.58 8.57 13.14
CA SER A 186 -12.12 7.24 13.53
C SER A 186 -11.71 7.25 15.00
N ILE A 187 -12.10 6.20 15.68
CA ILE A 187 -11.87 5.97 17.11
C ILE A 187 -10.72 4.98 17.30
N HIS A 188 -10.70 3.93 16.48
CA HIS A 188 -9.79 2.81 16.65
C HIS A 188 -9.69 1.99 15.37
N VAL A 189 -8.52 1.43 15.09
CA VAL A 189 -8.35 0.43 14.03
C VAL A 189 -7.77 -0.85 14.60
N ALA A 190 -8.44 -1.96 14.31
CA ALA A 190 -7.98 -3.29 14.68
C ALA A 190 -7.95 -4.20 13.45
N ARG A 191 -6.90 -5.03 13.36
CA ARG A 191 -6.86 -6.13 12.42
C ARG A 191 -7.57 -7.34 13.01
N GLN A 192 -8.45 -7.96 12.23
CA GLN A 192 -9.11 -9.20 12.58
C GLN A 192 -8.66 -10.36 11.70
N LEU A 193 -8.58 -11.53 12.31
CA LEU A 193 -8.42 -12.80 11.60
C LEU A 193 -9.78 -13.26 11.06
N ALA A 194 -9.76 -14.16 10.07
CA ALA A 194 -10.97 -14.63 9.39
C ALA A 194 -11.97 -15.30 10.34
N ASP A 195 -11.48 -15.85 11.45
CA ASP A 195 -12.23 -16.59 12.45
C ASP A 195 -12.45 -15.81 13.76
N ALA A 196 -12.11 -14.53 13.79
CA ALA A 196 -12.31 -13.70 14.97
C ALA A 196 -13.81 -13.49 15.25
N ASP A 197 -14.24 -13.82 16.48
CA ASP A 197 -15.58 -13.56 16.99
C ASP A 197 -15.64 -12.32 17.90
N THR A 198 -14.47 -11.79 18.28
CA THR A 198 -14.31 -10.66 19.19
C THR A 198 -13.22 -9.73 18.66
N ALA A 199 -13.53 -8.43 18.60
CA ALA A 199 -12.55 -7.37 18.47
C ALA A 199 -12.45 -6.59 19.79
N THR A 200 -11.24 -6.32 20.26
CA THR A 200 -11.02 -5.50 21.46
C THR A 200 -10.63 -4.09 21.07
N VAL A 201 -11.28 -3.11 21.67
CA VAL A 201 -11.00 -1.68 21.52
C VAL A 201 -10.26 -1.21 22.75
N ALA A 202 -9.14 -0.52 22.54
CA ALA A 202 -8.41 0.07 23.64
C ALA A 202 -9.18 1.23 24.26
N GLU A 203 -9.02 1.42 25.57
CA GLU A 203 -9.51 2.61 26.24
C GLU A 203 -8.88 3.88 25.63
N PRO A 204 -9.65 4.97 25.47
CA PRO A 204 -9.13 6.23 24.96
C PRO A 204 -8.10 6.81 25.92
N ARG A 205 -7.00 7.27 25.36
CA ARG A 205 -6.06 8.14 26.06
C ARG A 205 -6.34 9.58 25.71
N GLU A 206 -6.38 10.41 26.74
CA GLU A 206 -6.44 11.85 26.55
C GLU A 206 -5.05 12.41 26.31
N VAL A 207 -4.91 13.15 25.22
CA VAL A 207 -3.68 13.79 24.81
C VAL A 207 -3.98 15.26 24.60
N GLU A 208 -3.26 16.12 25.29
CA GLU A 208 -3.31 17.55 25.01
C GLU A 208 -2.32 17.88 23.89
N ILE A 209 -2.78 18.61 22.88
CA ILE A 209 -2.01 18.97 21.68
C ILE A 209 -2.05 20.48 21.54
N LEU A 210 -0.90 21.12 21.39
CA LEU A 210 -0.77 22.53 21.06
C LEU A 210 -0.16 22.66 19.67
N VAL A 211 -0.88 23.27 18.73
CA VAL A 211 -0.35 23.63 17.43
C VAL A 211 0.00 25.11 17.42
N GLU A 212 1.24 25.42 17.06
CA GLU A 212 1.76 26.78 17.03
C GLU A 212 2.53 27.05 15.73
N THR A 213 2.75 28.33 15.42
CA THR A 213 3.65 28.74 14.33
C THR A 213 5.09 28.89 14.86
N PRO A 214 6.10 29.14 14.00
CA PRO A 214 7.49 29.17 14.44
C PRO A 214 7.84 30.26 15.47
N ASP A 215 7.03 31.32 15.55
CA ASP A 215 7.19 32.39 16.55
C ASP A 215 6.47 32.10 17.88
N GLY A 216 5.92 30.88 18.04
CA GLY A 216 5.21 30.44 19.24
C GLY A 216 3.74 30.89 19.32
N LYS A 217 3.19 31.55 18.28
CA LYS A 217 1.76 31.90 18.28
C LYS A 217 0.87 30.67 18.09
N PRO A 218 -0.22 30.54 18.86
CA PRO A 218 -1.16 29.44 18.71
C PRO A 218 -1.84 29.46 17.34
N LEU A 219 -2.09 28.27 16.79
CA LEU A 219 -2.65 28.08 15.46
C LEU A 219 -4.02 27.40 15.54
N ALA A 220 -5.07 28.22 15.52
CA ALA A 220 -6.45 27.75 15.59
C ALA A 220 -6.89 26.99 14.33
N GLY A 221 -7.82 26.05 14.46
CA GLY A 221 -8.42 25.31 13.33
C GLY A 221 -7.43 24.44 12.54
N ALA A 222 -6.33 24.01 13.15
CA ALA A 222 -5.47 22.96 12.61
C ALA A 222 -6.15 21.60 12.85
N GLU A 223 -6.27 20.79 11.81
CA GLU A 223 -6.79 19.42 11.88
C GLU A 223 -5.69 18.49 12.36
N ILE A 224 -5.98 17.70 13.40
CA ILE A 224 -5.09 16.68 13.90
C ILE A 224 -5.55 15.33 13.37
N TYR A 225 -4.60 14.59 12.81
CA TYR A 225 -4.79 13.23 12.33
C TYR A 225 -4.01 12.26 13.20
N SER A 226 -4.60 11.10 13.49
CA SER A 226 -3.86 9.92 13.96
C SER A 226 -3.45 9.10 12.74
N GLU A 227 -2.18 8.72 12.70
CA GLU A 227 -1.66 7.77 11.73
C GLU A 227 -1.58 6.40 12.39
N ASP A 228 -2.56 5.56 12.10
CA ASP A 228 -2.45 4.15 12.45
C ASP A 228 -1.76 3.41 11.31
N VAL A 229 -0.62 2.84 11.66
CA VAL A 229 0.18 2.04 10.78
C VAL A 229 -0.22 0.59 11.02
N VAL A 230 -1.31 0.16 10.41
CA VAL A 230 -1.70 -1.24 10.49
C VAL A 230 -0.83 -2.01 9.51
N ARG A 231 -0.27 -3.13 9.97
CA ARG A 231 0.38 -4.07 9.07
C ARG A 231 -0.69 -4.69 8.18
N ALA A 232 -1.01 -3.99 7.10
CA ALA A 232 -1.83 -4.51 6.05
C ALA A 232 -1.08 -5.69 5.42
N PRO A 233 -1.76 -6.82 5.22
CA PRO A 233 -1.25 -7.93 4.42
C PRO A 233 -1.26 -7.61 2.93
N HIS A 234 -0.97 -6.36 2.56
CA HIS A 234 -0.60 -6.07 1.21
C HIS A 234 0.65 -6.88 0.92
N ALA A 235 0.46 -7.83 0.02
CA ALA A 235 1.40 -8.84 -0.39
C ALA A 235 2.55 -8.22 -1.20
N GLU A 236 2.96 -6.99 -0.94
CA GLU A 236 3.83 -6.25 -1.83
C GLU A 236 5.19 -6.03 -1.19
N ILE A 237 6.08 -7.01 -1.35
CA ILE A 237 7.52 -6.79 -1.20
C ILE A 237 7.93 -6.00 0.07
N GLY A 238 7.68 -6.66 1.19
CA GLY A 238 7.82 -6.10 2.53
C GLY A 238 6.45 -5.68 3.09
N PRO A 239 6.39 -5.28 4.36
CA PRO A 239 5.15 -4.79 4.93
C PRO A 239 4.79 -3.49 4.22
N ALA A 240 3.90 -3.55 3.24
CA ALA A 240 3.15 -2.40 2.78
C ALA A 240 2.19 -2.05 3.91
N TRP A 241 2.69 -1.23 4.82
CA TRP A 241 1.88 -0.65 5.88
C TRP A 241 0.81 0.20 5.21
N GLN A 242 -0.45 -0.23 5.29
CA GLN A 242 -1.55 0.65 4.94
C GLN A 242 -1.62 1.68 6.05
N ARG A 243 -1.29 2.91 5.67
CA ARG A 243 -1.45 4.05 6.55
C ARG A 243 -2.89 4.46 6.51
N PHE A 244 -3.50 4.47 7.67
CA PHE A 244 -4.79 5.10 7.81
C PHE A 244 -4.59 6.44 8.51
N GLU A 245 -5.04 7.50 7.85
CA GLU A 245 -5.09 8.84 8.42
C GLU A 245 -6.53 9.12 8.85
N PHE A 246 -6.73 9.45 10.12
CA PHE A 246 -8.06 9.78 10.62
C PHE A 246 -8.06 11.06 11.41
N VAL A 247 -9.07 11.90 11.20
CA VAL A 247 -9.24 13.14 11.94
C VAL A 247 -9.60 12.82 13.38
N VAL A 248 -8.76 13.28 14.32
CA VAL A 248 -8.97 13.17 15.76
C VAL A 248 -9.69 14.40 16.31
N GLY A 249 -9.47 15.56 15.67
CA GLY A 249 -10.12 16.81 16.05
C GLY A 249 -9.49 18.03 15.39
N ARG A 250 -9.93 19.21 15.81
CA ARG A 250 -9.42 20.52 15.37
C ARG A 250 -9.02 21.37 16.56
N THR A 251 -7.94 22.12 16.44
CA THR A 251 -7.51 23.04 17.50
C THR A 251 -8.48 24.22 17.67
N GLY A 252 -8.68 24.63 18.93
CA GLY A 252 -9.45 25.83 19.28
C GLY A 252 -8.70 27.14 18.99
N ASN A 253 -9.27 28.27 19.41
CA ASN A 253 -8.67 29.60 19.20
C ASN A 253 -7.30 29.79 19.87
N ASP A 254 -7.04 29.02 20.92
CA ASP A 254 -5.78 28.95 21.66
C ASP A 254 -4.77 27.96 21.04
N GLY A 255 -5.08 27.39 19.86
CA GLY A 255 -4.24 26.41 19.20
C GLY A 255 -4.22 25.05 19.90
N ARG A 256 -5.06 24.83 20.93
CA ARG A 256 -5.08 23.58 21.70
C ARG A 256 -6.19 22.63 21.25
N LEU A 257 -5.93 21.34 21.40
CA LEU A 257 -6.89 20.24 21.24
C LEU A 257 -6.65 19.24 22.37
N ARG A 258 -7.70 18.86 23.10
CA ARG A 258 -7.69 17.67 23.96
C ARG A 258 -8.25 16.51 23.16
N ALA A 259 -7.36 15.70 22.60
CA ALA A 259 -7.68 14.56 21.75
C ALA A 259 -7.92 13.30 22.59
N ARG A 260 -8.88 12.47 22.17
CA ARG A 260 -9.09 11.10 22.70
C ARG A 260 -8.66 10.11 21.63
N ILE A 261 -7.63 9.30 21.90
CA ILE A 261 -7.01 8.42 20.90
C ILE A 261 -7.00 6.99 21.41
N GLY A 262 -7.52 6.06 20.60
CA GLY A 262 -7.53 4.63 20.89
C GLY A 262 -6.25 3.95 20.42
N THR A 263 -5.19 3.97 21.23
CA THR A 263 -3.95 3.26 20.89
C THR A 263 -4.07 1.79 21.26
N ALA A 264 -3.96 0.88 20.28
CA ALA A 264 -3.81 -0.56 20.52
C ALA A 264 -2.46 -0.86 21.20
N TRP A 265 -2.35 -0.54 22.49
CA TRP A 265 -1.14 -0.79 23.30
C TRP A 265 -1.16 -2.21 23.90
N GLU A 266 -2.30 -2.91 23.86
CA GLU A 266 -2.43 -4.20 24.53
C GLU A 266 -2.01 -5.37 23.65
N GLY A 267 -0.72 -5.67 23.73
CA GLY A 267 -0.11 -6.90 23.25
C GLY A 267 1.36 -6.92 23.69
N LYS A 268 1.98 -8.09 23.75
CA LYS A 268 3.43 -8.24 23.99
C LYS A 268 4.32 -7.62 22.89
N GLN A 269 3.80 -6.66 22.12
CA GLN A 269 4.55 -5.77 21.23
C GLN A 269 4.62 -4.40 21.91
N PRO A 270 5.66 -4.15 22.74
CA PRO A 270 5.87 -2.87 23.42
C PRO A 270 6.11 -1.64 22.50
N ASP A 271 5.82 -1.71 21.19
CA ASP A 271 6.57 -0.96 20.18
C ASP A 271 5.73 -0.14 19.18
N LEU A 272 4.43 0.13 19.42
CA LEU A 272 3.67 1.02 18.54
C LEU A 272 3.75 2.47 19.02
N ALA A 273 4.52 3.27 18.28
CA ALA A 273 4.60 4.71 18.47
C ALA A 273 3.26 5.36 18.08
N LEU A 274 2.73 6.24 18.94
CA LEU A 274 1.61 7.10 18.56
C LEU A 274 2.14 8.14 17.58
N PHE A 275 1.59 8.20 16.37
CA PHE A 275 1.93 9.20 15.36
C PHE A 275 0.75 10.12 15.12
N LEU A 276 0.96 11.42 15.33
CA LEU A 276 -0.01 12.47 15.09
C LEU A 276 0.51 13.41 14.01
N ARG A 277 -0.38 13.87 13.14
CA ARG A 277 -0.09 14.84 12.08
C ARG A 277 -1.01 16.04 12.21
N ALA A 278 -0.47 17.25 12.28
CA ALA A 278 -1.27 18.46 12.16
C ALA A 278 -1.26 18.95 10.70
N ARG A 279 -2.43 19.39 10.22
CA ARG A 279 -2.66 19.89 8.87
C ARG A 279 -3.55 21.13 8.90
N LYS A 280 -3.22 22.13 8.08
CA LYS A 280 -3.96 23.38 7.96
C LYS A 280 -3.67 24.00 6.59
N ALA A 281 -4.67 24.62 5.97
CA ALA A 281 -4.46 25.37 4.73
C ALA A 281 -3.37 26.45 4.91
N SER A 282 -2.51 26.61 3.90
CA SER A 282 -1.37 27.53 3.90
C SER A 282 -0.22 27.20 4.86
N TYR A 283 -0.24 26.04 5.54
CA TYR A 283 0.86 25.56 6.37
C TYR A 283 1.35 24.20 5.87
N SER A 284 2.64 23.92 6.04
CA SER A 284 3.18 22.57 5.82
C SER A 284 2.61 21.67 6.90
N ASP A 285 2.27 20.44 6.53
CA ASP A 285 1.92 19.41 7.53
C ASP A 285 3.08 19.30 8.54
N VAL A 286 2.84 18.82 9.76
CA VAL A 286 3.89 18.54 10.75
C VAL A 286 3.53 17.28 11.51
N CYS A 287 4.51 16.43 11.80
CA CYS A 287 4.31 15.19 12.53
C CYS A 287 4.93 15.25 13.94
N GLY A 288 4.30 14.55 14.88
CA GLY A 288 4.82 14.36 16.23
C GLY A 288 4.13 13.17 16.90
N GLY A 289 4.47 12.90 18.15
CA GLY A 289 3.88 11.78 18.88
C GLY A 289 4.82 11.19 19.92
N TRP A 290 4.70 9.89 20.20
CA TRP A 290 5.54 9.19 21.18
C TRP A 290 6.17 7.96 20.56
N GLY A 291 7.49 7.85 20.67
CA GLY A 291 8.27 6.71 20.17
C GLY A 291 8.23 5.49 21.11
N TRP A 292 8.98 4.46 20.73
CA TRP A 292 9.03 3.13 21.39
C TRP A 292 9.40 3.15 22.88
N GLU A 293 10.11 4.16 23.35
CA GLU A 293 10.46 4.33 24.77
C GLU A 293 9.56 5.32 25.51
N ARG A 294 8.36 5.59 24.97
CA ARG A 294 7.42 6.60 25.49
C ARG A 294 8.00 8.03 25.54
N ARG A 295 9.09 8.28 24.82
CA ARG A 295 9.63 9.64 24.63
C ARG A 295 8.83 10.34 23.56
N SER A 296 8.40 11.57 23.84
CA SER A 296 7.76 12.39 22.82
C SER A 296 8.77 12.74 21.72
N PHE A 297 8.29 12.85 20.50
CA PHE A 297 9.00 13.49 19.40
C PHE A 297 8.08 14.52 18.77
N SER A 298 8.64 15.63 18.32
CA SER A 298 7.96 16.56 17.43
C SER A 298 8.95 16.99 16.37
N GLU A 299 8.50 16.93 15.13
CA GLU A 299 9.23 17.48 14.01
C GLU A 299 9.54 18.97 14.26
N GLY A 300 10.76 19.39 13.91
CA GLY A 300 11.23 20.77 14.08
C GLY A 300 11.64 21.17 15.50
N LEU A 301 11.57 20.25 16.49
CA LEU A 301 12.14 20.46 17.83
C LEU A 301 13.42 19.64 18.06
N THR A 302 13.60 18.48 17.42
CA THR A 302 14.67 17.53 17.77
C THR A 302 15.88 17.49 16.83
N ASP A 303 15.77 17.98 15.60
CA ASP A 303 16.87 17.85 14.62
C ASP A 303 18.10 18.72 14.98
N ASP A 304 17.92 19.80 15.75
CA ASP A 304 19.01 20.66 16.24
C ASP A 304 19.15 20.70 17.77
N ALA A 305 18.15 20.27 18.55
CA ALA A 305 18.14 20.45 20.01
C ALA A 305 18.85 19.34 20.81
N GLY A 306 19.34 18.28 20.13
CA GLY A 306 19.90 17.13 20.82
C GLY A 306 18.88 16.39 21.69
N PRO A 307 19.30 15.40 22.49
CA PRO A 307 18.44 14.65 23.41
C PRO A 307 17.79 15.51 24.51
N ASP A 308 18.15 16.79 24.61
CA ASP A 308 17.71 17.75 25.61
C ASP A 308 16.68 18.76 25.07
N ALA A 309 16.02 18.45 23.94
CA ALA A 309 14.88 19.23 23.47
C ALA A 309 13.90 19.43 24.65
N PRO A 310 13.49 20.69 24.95
CA PRO A 310 12.82 21.02 26.19
C PRO A 310 11.63 20.10 26.35
N GLU A 311 11.62 19.36 27.46
CA GLU A 311 10.46 18.59 27.90
C GLU A 311 9.26 19.50 27.72
N THR A 312 8.41 19.14 26.77
CA THR A 312 7.10 19.76 26.62
C THR A 312 6.49 19.82 28.01
N GLU A 313 5.85 20.94 28.39
CA GLU A 313 4.97 21.05 29.55
C GLU A 313 4.31 19.68 29.80
N ALA A 314 4.59 19.05 30.94
CA ALA A 314 4.42 17.61 31.11
C ALA A 314 3.03 17.15 30.64
N GLY A 315 3.00 16.39 29.53
CA GLY A 315 1.76 15.86 28.95
C GLY A 315 1.17 16.61 27.74
N VAL A 316 1.76 17.72 27.28
CA VAL A 316 1.28 18.46 26.09
C VAL A 316 2.15 18.19 24.86
N LEU A 317 1.61 17.59 23.79
CA LEU A 317 2.31 17.46 22.51
C LEU A 317 2.29 18.80 21.76
N ARG A 318 3.46 19.40 21.56
CA ARG A 318 3.59 20.62 20.77
C ARG A 318 3.94 20.29 19.32
N LEU A 319 3.20 20.87 18.37
CA LEU A 319 3.39 20.71 16.94
C LEU A 319 3.58 22.09 16.29
N ARG A 320 4.74 22.33 15.69
CA ARG A 320 5.10 23.64 15.13
C ARG A 320 4.96 23.66 13.61
N MET A 321 3.89 24.25 13.12
CA MET A 321 3.59 24.32 11.68
C MET A 321 4.25 25.54 11.04
N ARG A 322 4.99 25.33 9.95
CA ARG A 322 5.58 26.41 9.14
C ARG A 322 4.60 26.83 8.04
N PRO A 323 4.57 28.10 7.62
CA PRO A 323 3.86 28.48 6.40
C PRO A 323 4.31 27.59 5.24
N ALA A 324 3.36 27.00 4.51
CA ALA A 324 3.66 26.22 3.32
C ALA A 324 4.11 27.18 2.22
N MET A 325 5.30 26.94 1.69
CA MET A 325 5.62 27.41 0.35
C MET A 325 5.14 26.34 -0.62
N SER A 326 4.07 26.62 -1.37
CA SER A 326 3.60 25.69 -2.38
C SER A 326 4.70 25.43 -3.40
N VAL A 327 5.02 24.16 -3.64
CA VAL A 327 5.89 23.79 -4.73
C VAL A 327 5.07 23.81 -6.00
N ARG A 328 5.49 24.64 -6.95
CA ARG A 328 4.86 24.72 -8.27
C ARG A 328 5.61 23.85 -9.26
N GLY A 329 4.88 23.27 -10.19
CA GLY A 329 5.42 22.53 -11.30
C GLY A 329 4.73 22.87 -12.62
N ARG A 330 5.24 22.26 -13.69
CA ARG A 330 4.68 22.29 -15.03
C ARG A 330 4.90 20.95 -15.70
N LEU A 331 3.90 20.47 -16.42
CA LEU A 331 4.00 19.37 -17.37
C LEU A 331 3.78 19.90 -18.79
N SER A 332 4.74 19.62 -19.67
CA SER A 332 4.67 19.96 -21.09
C SER A 332 5.07 18.76 -21.96
N ASP A 333 4.71 18.81 -23.24
CA ASP A 333 5.26 17.99 -24.31
C ASP A 333 5.93 18.93 -25.33
N GLY A 334 7.24 19.11 -25.18
CA GLY A 334 7.99 20.17 -25.83
C GLY A 334 7.43 21.55 -25.47
N ALA A 335 6.95 22.28 -26.48
CA ALA A 335 6.36 23.60 -26.29
C ALA A 335 4.88 23.57 -25.86
N VAL A 336 4.23 22.39 -25.89
CA VAL A 336 2.78 22.25 -25.66
C VAL A 336 2.51 21.96 -24.19
N ALA A 337 1.59 22.69 -23.57
CA ALA A 337 1.14 22.43 -22.21
C ALA A 337 0.27 21.17 -22.15
N VAL A 338 0.46 20.33 -21.13
CA VAL A 338 -0.37 19.14 -20.90
C VAL A 338 -1.37 19.44 -19.79
N ALA A 339 -2.61 19.79 -20.18
CA ALA A 339 -3.68 20.12 -19.25
C ALA A 339 -4.42 18.89 -18.70
N GLU A 340 -5.08 19.07 -17.55
CA GLU A 340 -5.93 18.08 -16.87
C GLU A 340 -5.28 16.71 -16.58
N CYS A 341 -3.95 16.65 -16.60
CA CYS A 341 -3.21 15.46 -16.26
C CYS A 341 -3.21 15.29 -14.73
N PRO A 342 -3.68 14.16 -14.19
CA PRO A 342 -3.52 13.88 -12.76
C PRO A 342 -2.04 13.83 -12.39
N VAL A 343 -1.69 14.39 -11.25
CA VAL A 343 -0.33 14.38 -10.69
C VAL A 343 -0.41 13.84 -9.27
N ALA A 344 0.31 12.76 -8.99
CA ALA A 344 0.53 12.25 -7.64
C ALA A 344 1.98 12.44 -7.23
N VAL A 345 2.20 13.07 -6.09
CA VAL A 345 3.53 13.30 -5.53
C VAL A 345 3.66 12.53 -4.23
N THR A 346 4.68 11.68 -4.16
CA THR A 346 5.14 11.09 -2.91
C THR A 346 6.23 12.00 -2.34
N ALA A 347 5.86 12.68 -1.26
CA ALA A 347 6.77 13.42 -0.42
C ALA A 347 7.18 12.54 0.75
N ARG A 348 8.47 12.40 1.04
CA ARG A 348 8.99 11.74 2.22
C ARG A 348 9.76 12.74 3.05
N ARG A 349 9.26 12.95 4.25
CA ARG A 349 9.89 13.77 5.25
C ARG A 349 10.58 12.90 6.29
N ARG A 350 11.80 13.25 6.67
CA ARG A 350 12.49 12.66 7.83
C ARG A 350 11.88 13.27 9.09
N ILE A 351 11.45 12.44 10.03
CA ILE A 351 10.81 12.89 11.29
C ILE A 351 11.83 12.94 12.42
N TYR A 352 12.64 11.88 12.56
CA TYR A 352 13.73 11.82 13.53
C TYR A 352 14.73 10.71 13.16
N THR A 353 15.95 10.80 13.68
CA THR A 353 16.98 9.75 13.58
C THR A 353 17.35 9.27 14.98
N ARG A 354 17.40 7.94 15.17
CA ARG A 354 17.82 7.33 16.42
C ARG A 354 18.61 6.06 16.13
N ASP A 355 19.74 5.84 16.80
CA ASP A 355 20.52 4.60 16.74
C ASP A 355 20.80 4.11 15.30
N ARG A 356 21.08 5.06 14.39
CA ARG A 356 21.28 4.87 12.93
C ARG A 356 20.02 4.53 12.12
N ALA A 357 18.85 4.41 12.74
CA ALA A 357 17.57 4.32 12.05
C ALA A 357 16.97 5.71 11.84
N SER A 358 16.60 6.04 10.60
CA SER A 358 15.84 7.26 10.28
C SER A 358 14.38 6.90 10.05
N TYR A 359 13.49 7.62 10.72
CA TYR A 359 12.05 7.47 10.57
C TYR A 359 11.55 8.51 9.61
N PHE A 360 10.63 8.10 8.74
CA PHE A 360 10.11 8.95 7.70
C PHE A 360 8.59 8.86 7.62
N VAL A 361 7.95 10.02 7.52
CA VAL A 361 6.57 10.10 7.05
C VAL A 361 6.61 10.26 5.55
N SER A 362 5.85 9.41 4.87
CA SER A 362 5.54 9.60 3.46
C SER A 362 4.13 10.17 3.37
N THR A 363 4.03 11.36 2.80
CA THR A 363 2.78 12.01 2.43
C THR A 363 2.59 11.90 0.94
N MET A 364 1.33 11.84 0.55
CA MET A 364 0.94 11.70 -0.83
C MET A 364 -0.01 12.83 -1.19
N VAL A 365 0.39 13.63 -2.17
CA VAL A 365 -0.40 14.75 -2.65
C VAL A 365 -0.87 14.44 -4.05
N VAL A 366 -2.18 14.51 -4.27
CA VAL A 366 -2.79 14.33 -5.59
C VAL A 366 -3.36 15.66 -6.03
N THR A 367 -3.06 16.06 -7.26
CA THR A 367 -3.54 17.27 -7.92
C THR A 367 -3.74 16.99 -9.41
N SER A 368 -4.05 18.01 -10.21
CA SER A 368 -4.09 17.93 -11.67
C SER A 368 -3.42 19.15 -12.28
N THR A 369 -2.95 19.02 -13.53
CA THR A 369 -2.44 20.16 -14.27
C THR A 369 -3.56 21.08 -14.74
N ASP A 370 -3.32 22.39 -14.73
CA ASP A 370 -4.18 23.44 -15.28
C ASP A 370 -4.03 23.54 -16.81
N SER A 371 -4.72 24.49 -17.45
CA SER A 371 -4.68 24.71 -18.90
C SER A 371 -3.30 25.06 -19.45
N ASP A 372 -2.40 25.59 -18.62
CA ASP A 372 -1.02 25.94 -18.98
C ASP A 372 -0.02 24.82 -18.66
N GLY A 373 -0.55 23.66 -18.22
CA GLY A 373 0.21 22.50 -17.77
C GLY A 373 0.78 22.70 -16.36
N GLY A 374 0.46 23.81 -15.70
CA GLY A 374 0.91 24.12 -14.35
C GLY A 374 0.24 23.25 -13.31
N PHE A 375 0.94 22.94 -12.22
CA PHE A 375 0.33 22.32 -11.06
C PHE A 375 0.94 22.88 -9.78
N GLU A 376 0.16 22.85 -8.71
CA GLU A 376 0.59 23.28 -7.40
C GLU A 376 0.51 22.12 -6.42
N LEU A 377 1.58 21.92 -5.66
CA LEU A 377 1.69 20.97 -4.58
C LEU A 377 1.60 21.74 -3.27
N PRO A 378 0.39 21.92 -2.74
CA PRO A 378 0.23 22.60 -1.47
C PRO A 378 0.85 21.74 -0.37
N ARG A 379 1.46 22.39 0.64
CA ARG A 379 1.89 21.77 1.91
C ARG A 379 3.08 20.80 1.84
N VAL A 380 3.77 20.72 0.71
CA VAL A 380 4.99 19.91 0.54
C VAL A 380 6.15 20.85 0.28
N THR A 381 7.29 20.60 0.93
CA THR A 381 8.55 21.30 0.60
C THR A 381 9.32 20.52 -0.46
N ARG A 382 10.19 21.20 -1.22
CA ARG A 382 10.89 20.56 -2.34
C ARG A 382 11.83 19.45 -1.85
N GLU A 383 12.44 19.64 -0.68
CA GLU A 383 13.33 18.70 -0.02
C GLU A 383 12.62 17.41 0.40
N GLU A 384 11.30 17.48 0.62
CA GLU A 384 10.49 16.31 0.92
C GLU A 384 10.16 15.49 -0.31
N ILE A 385 10.14 16.08 -1.51
CA ILE A 385 9.65 15.37 -2.71
C ILE A 385 10.63 14.25 -3.09
N GLN A 386 10.20 13.00 -2.87
CA GLN A 386 10.94 11.82 -3.35
C GLN A 386 10.57 11.48 -4.77
N ARG A 387 9.31 11.65 -5.13
CA ARG A 387 8.76 11.13 -6.37
C ARG A 387 7.56 11.96 -6.81
N VAL A 388 7.55 12.34 -8.07
CA VAL A 388 6.37 12.83 -8.78
C VAL A 388 5.94 11.72 -9.73
N GLN A 389 4.64 11.52 -9.87
CA GLN A 389 3.99 10.57 -10.76
C GLN A 389 2.90 11.33 -11.52
N PHE A 390 2.78 11.06 -12.81
CA PHE A 390 1.70 11.58 -13.62
C PHE A 390 0.75 10.43 -13.97
N GLY A 391 -0.56 10.65 -13.91
CA GLY A 391 -1.56 9.67 -14.31
C GLY A 391 -1.49 9.42 -15.81
N ALA A 392 -1.93 8.24 -16.26
CA ALA A 392 -2.05 7.99 -17.70
C ALA A 392 -3.13 8.93 -18.27
N HIS A 393 -2.69 9.90 -19.06
CA HIS A 393 -3.53 10.83 -19.79
C HIS A 393 -3.33 10.57 -21.28
N ASP A 394 -4.38 10.63 -22.09
CA ASP A 394 -4.29 10.37 -23.54
C ASP A 394 -3.26 11.30 -24.22
N ALA A 395 -3.10 12.52 -23.69
CA ALA A 395 -2.08 13.46 -24.15
C ALA A 395 -0.63 13.00 -23.94
N ILE A 396 -0.36 12.13 -22.95
CA ILE A 396 1.00 11.60 -22.67
C ILE A 396 1.35 10.47 -23.65
N TRP A 397 0.34 9.72 -24.10
CA TRP A 397 0.54 8.50 -24.88
C TRP A 397 0.25 8.70 -26.38
N GLY A 398 -0.57 9.67 -26.77
CA GLY A 398 -0.93 9.91 -28.16
C GLY A 398 -1.74 8.76 -28.78
N ASN A 399 -2.21 8.93 -30.02
CA ASN A 399 -3.08 7.96 -30.70
C ASN A 399 -2.35 6.73 -31.27
N ASP A 400 -1.02 6.76 -31.38
CA ASP A 400 -0.24 5.78 -32.16
C ASP A 400 0.43 4.68 -31.32
N VAL A 401 -0.01 4.43 -30.08
CA VAL A 401 0.57 3.35 -29.27
C VAL A 401 -0.05 2.00 -29.68
N PRO A 402 0.75 1.00 -30.09
CA PRO A 402 0.25 -0.31 -30.50
C PRO A 402 -0.32 -1.14 -29.34
N THR A 403 -0.14 -0.69 -28.09
CA THR A 403 -0.65 -1.31 -26.87
C THR A 403 -1.20 -0.23 -25.95
N THR A 404 -2.41 -0.36 -25.44
CA THR A 404 -2.93 0.53 -24.40
C THR A 404 -1.99 0.46 -23.19
N PRO A 405 -1.33 1.56 -22.78
CA PRO A 405 -0.49 1.55 -21.60
C PRO A 405 -1.35 1.18 -20.38
N ALA A 406 -0.80 0.38 -19.47
CA ALA A 406 -1.51 0.07 -18.23
C ALA A 406 -1.88 1.39 -17.51
N PRO A 407 -3.14 1.57 -17.07
CA PRO A 407 -3.58 2.82 -16.47
C PRO A 407 -2.65 3.29 -15.34
N GLY A 408 -2.12 4.50 -15.45
CA GLY A 408 -1.39 5.17 -14.39
C GLY A 408 0.14 5.04 -14.37
N GLN A 409 0.78 4.51 -15.41
CA GLN A 409 2.25 4.39 -15.48
C GLN A 409 2.95 5.68 -15.04
N PRO A 410 3.80 5.63 -14.00
CA PRO A 410 4.37 6.82 -13.41
C PRO A 410 5.58 7.26 -14.26
N LEU A 411 5.54 8.48 -14.78
CA LEU A 411 6.77 9.15 -15.17
C LEU A 411 7.53 9.54 -13.89
N PHE A 412 8.76 9.06 -13.73
CA PHE A 412 9.65 9.56 -12.69
C PHE A 412 10.49 10.68 -13.28
N ALA A 413 10.59 11.80 -12.58
CA ALA A 413 11.72 12.69 -12.79
C ALA A 413 12.48 12.94 -11.49
N PRO A 414 13.81 13.07 -11.56
CA PRO A 414 14.60 13.54 -10.45
C PRO A 414 14.17 14.98 -10.10
N VAL A 415 13.90 15.23 -8.82
CA VAL A 415 13.71 16.59 -8.31
C VAL A 415 15.08 17.11 -7.90
N THR A 416 15.79 17.74 -8.83
CA THR A 416 17.09 18.39 -8.58
C THR A 416 17.00 19.91 -8.84
N GLY A 417 17.76 20.74 -8.11
CA GLY A 417 17.78 22.21 -8.26
C GLY A 417 16.77 22.97 -7.38
N GLY A 418 16.78 24.31 -7.41
CA GLY A 418 16.01 25.20 -6.51
C GLY A 418 14.84 26.00 -7.13
N GLY A 419 14.21 25.50 -8.21
CA GLY A 419 13.21 26.25 -8.99
C GLY A 419 11.78 25.71 -8.98
N ARG A 420 11.01 25.97 -10.06
CA ARG A 420 9.77 25.27 -10.41
C ARG A 420 10.11 23.81 -10.77
N LEU A 421 9.18 22.88 -10.58
CA LEU A 421 9.35 21.51 -11.08
C LEU A 421 8.94 21.45 -12.55
N GLU A 422 9.90 21.42 -13.47
CA GLU A 422 9.61 21.36 -14.90
C GLU A 422 9.72 19.91 -15.41
N PHE A 423 8.65 19.41 -15.99
CA PHE A 423 8.58 18.07 -16.60
C PHE A 423 8.23 18.22 -18.08
N ASP A 424 9.14 17.78 -18.94
CA ASP A 424 8.94 17.81 -20.39
C ASP A 424 8.90 16.39 -20.94
N LEU A 425 7.76 15.96 -21.45
CA LEU A 425 7.54 14.67 -22.08
C LEU A 425 8.37 14.50 -23.34
N ALA A 426 8.75 15.58 -24.04
CA ALA A 426 9.63 15.49 -25.19
C ALA A 426 11.05 15.02 -24.82
N ARG A 427 11.47 15.17 -23.55
CA ARG A 427 12.72 14.63 -23.01
C ARG A 427 12.63 13.16 -22.62
N THR A 428 11.47 12.55 -22.79
CA THR A 428 11.28 11.13 -22.55
C THR A 428 11.38 10.35 -23.85
N ALA A 429 11.81 9.10 -23.75
CA ALA A 429 11.76 8.11 -24.79
C ALA A 429 10.65 7.12 -24.47
N ARG A 430 9.84 6.83 -25.48
CA ARG A 430 8.90 5.73 -25.43
C ARG A 430 9.61 4.45 -25.84
N VAL A 431 9.62 3.48 -24.95
CA VAL A 431 10.25 2.18 -25.18
C VAL A 431 9.20 1.08 -25.08
N THR A 432 8.94 0.38 -26.18
CA THR A 432 8.16 -0.85 -26.17
C THR A 432 9.03 -1.99 -25.66
N VAL A 433 8.61 -2.64 -24.59
CA VAL A 433 9.27 -3.81 -24.02
C VAL A 433 8.53 -5.06 -24.47
N GLN A 434 9.26 -6.03 -25.00
CA GLN A 434 8.79 -7.38 -25.28
C GLN A 434 9.48 -8.35 -24.33
N VAL A 435 8.75 -9.00 -23.44
CA VAL A 435 9.26 -10.03 -22.55
C VAL A 435 8.98 -11.40 -23.15
N LEU A 436 10.03 -12.21 -23.26
CA LEU A 436 9.99 -13.55 -23.83
C LEU A 436 10.33 -14.58 -22.76
N ARG A 437 9.70 -15.75 -22.80
CA ARG A 437 10.03 -16.93 -22.01
C ARG A 437 11.28 -17.61 -22.59
N PRO A 438 11.90 -18.55 -21.84
CA PRO A 438 13.05 -19.31 -22.34
C PRO A 438 12.79 -20.09 -23.64
N ASP A 439 11.53 -20.47 -23.91
CA ASP A 439 11.11 -21.16 -25.12
C ASP A 439 10.88 -20.22 -26.33
N GLY A 440 11.12 -18.91 -26.16
CA GLY A 440 10.89 -17.87 -27.17
C GLY A 440 9.43 -17.39 -27.27
N GLY A 441 8.51 -17.99 -26.51
CA GLY A 441 7.12 -17.54 -26.43
C GLY A 441 6.96 -16.26 -25.60
N PRO A 442 5.80 -15.58 -25.68
CA PRO A 442 5.54 -14.38 -24.88
C PRO A 442 5.41 -14.71 -23.38
N ALA A 443 6.04 -13.90 -22.52
CA ALA A 443 5.90 -14.03 -21.06
C ALA A 443 4.65 -13.27 -20.56
N SER A 444 3.46 -13.74 -20.91
CA SER A 444 2.16 -13.05 -20.71
C SER A 444 1.80 -12.64 -19.28
N ASN A 445 2.47 -13.23 -18.27
CA ASN A 445 2.21 -12.97 -16.85
C ASN A 445 3.35 -12.17 -16.19
N ALA A 446 4.33 -11.72 -16.97
CA ALA A 446 5.47 -11.00 -16.43
C ALA A 446 5.05 -9.63 -15.88
N VAL A 447 5.65 -9.28 -14.76
CA VAL A 447 5.68 -7.94 -14.21
C VAL A 447 7.05 -7.34 -14.50
N LEU A 448 7.09 -6.09 -14.92
CA LEU A 448 8.32 -5.30 -14.96
C LEU A 448 8.50 -4.53 -13.66
N ILE A 449 9.74 -4.41 -13.20
CA ILE A 449 10.17 -3.42 -12.21
C ILE A 449 11.12 -2.47 -12.92
N VAL A 450 10.84 -1.17 -12.87
CA VAL A 450 11.59 -0.16 -13.65
C VAL A 450 12.15 0.91 -12.70
N LEU A 451 13.46 0.91 -12.47
CA LEU A 451 14.12 1.82 -11.54
C LEU A 451 15.12 2.72 -12.27
N PRO A 452 15.17 4.02 -11.99
CA PRO A 452 16.28 4.84 -12.46
C PRO A 452 17.57 4.40 -11.75
N MET A 453 18.67 4.29 -12.50
CA MET A 453 19.99 4.02 -11.94
C MET A 453 20.58 5.32 -11.39
N CYS A 454 20.08 5.75 -10.22
CA CYS A 454 20.61 6.87 -9.44
C CYS A 454 21.02 6.44 -8.02
N ASP A 455 21.72 7.31 -7.29
CA ASP A 455 22.35 6.98 -5.99
C ASP A 455 21.35 6.65 -4.87
N ALA A 456 20.08 6.97 -5.04
CA ALA A 456 19.03 6.67 -4.08
C ALA A 456 18.02 5.68 -4.71
N PRO A 457 17.92 4.44 -4.21
CA PRO A 457 16.86 3.52 -4.65
C PRO A 457 15.50 4.12 -4.29
N ARG A 458 14.77 4.58 -5.31
CA ARG A 458 13.40 5.09 -5.17
C ARG A 458 12.45 3.91 -5.34
N PHE A 459 11.85 3.50 -4.24
CA PHE A 459 11.09 2.25 -4.12
C PHE A 459 9.97 2.11 -5.18
N LEU A 460 9.96 0.95 -5.84
CA LEU A 460 8.81 0.39 -6.53
C LEU A 460 8.39 -0.91 -5.86
N THR A 461 7.09 -1.18 -5.86
CA THR A 461 6.52 -2.47 -5.45
C THR A 461 6.42 -3.35 -6.71
N VAL A 462 6.65 -4.67 -6.58
CA VAL A 462 6.50 -5.62 -7.72
C VAL A 462 5.08 -5.86 -8.13
N ASP A 463 4.12 -5.51 -7.29
CA ASP A 463 2.71 -5.73 -7.57
C ASP A 463 2.05 -4.45 -8.09
N ASP A 464 2.87 -3.49 -8.52
CA ASP A 464 2.39 -2.32 -9.23
C ASP A 464 1.80 -2.75 -10.58
N PRO A 465 0.45 -2.75 -10.74
CA PRO A 465 -0.24 -3.27 -11.92
C PRO A 465 0.17 -2.51 -13.19
N ARG A 466 0.76 -1.33 -13.05
CA ARG A 466 1.21 -0.44 -14.12
C ARG A 466 2.34 -0.99 -14.98
N TYR A 467 3.04 -2.02 -14.49
CA TYR A 467 4.17 -2.62 -15.20
C TYR A 467 3.93 -4.05 -15.63
N ARG A 468 2.68 -4.52 -15.61
CA ARG A 468 2.30 -5.81 -16.17
C ARG A 468 2.36 -5.77 -17.70
N VAL A 469 2.85 -6.85 -18.30
CA VAL A 469 2.83 -7.01 -19.75
C VAL A 469 1.49 -7.57 -20.23
N ASP A 470 1.14 -7.32 -21.49
CA ASP A 470 -0.01 -7.91 -22.17
C ASP A 470 0.22 -9.42 -22.44
N ARG A 471 -0.77 -10.10 -23.05
CA ARG A 471 -0.64 -11.53 -23.37
C ARG A 471 0.42 -11.85 -24.42
N ALA A 472 0.75 -10.88 -25.26
CA ALA A 472 1.86 -11.00 -26.18
C ALA A 472 3.19 -10.68 -25.48
N GLY A 473 3.23 -10.51 -24.16
CA GLY A 473 4.44 -10.21 -23.40
C GLY A 473 4.90 -8.77 -23.56
N ARG A 474 4.04 -7.86 -24.03
CA ARG A 474 4.42 -6.47 -24.37
C ARG A 474 3.94 -5.47 -23.35
N THR A 475 4.71 -4.41 -23.15
CA THR A 475 4.23 -3.18 -22.52
C THR A 475 4.99 -2.00 -23.11
N SER A 476 4.51 -0.78 -22.87
CA SER A 476 5.24 0.43 -23.22
C SER A 476 5.75 1.07 -21.93
N LEU A 477 6.93 1.66 -21.97
CA LEU A 477 7.53 2.42 -20.88
C LEU A 477 7.80 3.85 -21.37
N LEU A 478 7.70 4.81 -20.47
CA LEU A 478 8.12 6.19 -20.69
C LEU A 478 9.33 6.47 -19.80
N LEU A 479 10.52 6.56 -20.42
CA LEU A 479 11.80 6.64 -19.73
C LEU A 479 12.46 7.99 -20.04
N GLU A 480 13.02 8.68 -19.04
CA GLU A 480 13.81 9.90 -19.28
C GLU A 480 15.07 9.57 -20.08
N ARG A 481 15.33 10.31 -21.16
CA ARG A 481 16.43 10.03 -22.11
C ARG A 481 17.81 10.08 -21.45
N ASP A 482 18.04 11.07 -20.59
CA ASP A 482 19.35 11.33 -19.98
C ASP A 482 19.62 10.44 -18.74
N THR A 483 18.78 9.44 -18.48
CA THR A 483 18.84 8.56 -17.31
C THR A 483 19.00 7.11 -17.77
N ARG A 484 19.93 6.36 -17.18
CA ARG A 484 20.02 4.91 -17.35
C ARG A 484 19.02 4.22 -16.44
N TRP A 485 18.38 3.16 -16.92
CA TRP A 485 17.29 2.49 -16.23
C TRP A 485 17.60 1.02 -15.98
N PHE A 486 17.30 0.55 -14.78
CA PHE A 486 17.26 -0.85 -14.45
C PHE A 486 15.85 -1.38 -14.73
N VAL A 487 15.74 -2.47 -15.50
CA VAL A 487 14.47 -3.15 -15.78
C VAL A 487 14.57 -4.62 -15.38
N LEU A 488 13.70 -5.08 -14.48
CA LEU A 488 13.56 -6.49 -14.12
C LEU A 488 12.22 -7.03 -14.61
N ALA A 489 12.23 -8.03 -15.47
CA ALA A 489 11.04 -8.83 -15.80
C ALA A 489 10.98 -10.07 -14.91
N VAL A 490 9.82 -10.35 -14.31
CA VAL A 490 9.60 -11.54 -13.45
C VAL A 490 8.15 -12.02 -13.53
N ASP A 491 7.92 -13.33 -13.66
CA ASP A 491 6.57 -13.94 -13.64
C ASP A 491 6.39 -15.00 -12.53
N GLY A 492 7.35 -15.07 -11.60
CA GLY A 492 7.40 -16.08 -10.54
C GLY A 492 8.00 -17.42 -10.97
N THR A 493 8.18 -17.66 -12.27
CA THR A 493 8.84 -18.85 -12.84
C THR A 493 10.11 -18.52 -13.62
N CYS A 494 10.16 -17.33 -14.22
CA CYS A 494 11.27 -16.83 -14.99
C CYS A 494 11.64 -15.42 -14.53
N VAL A 495 12.87 -15.00 -14.82
CA VAL A 495 13.40 -13.69 -14.47
C VAL A 495 14.40 -13.21 -15.52
N GLN A 496 14.48 -11.92 -15.77
CA GLN A 496 15.68 -11.29 -16.32
C GLN A 496 15.78 -9.83 -15.89
N ALA A 497 16.99 -9.40 -15.52
CA ALA A 497 17.32 -7.99 -15.33
C ALA A 497 18.13 -7.48 -16.52
N CYS A 498 17.90 -6.24 -16.94
CA CYS A 498 18.75 -5.56 -17.90
C CYS A 498 18.87 -4.07 -17.55
N GLU A 499 19.91 -3.46 -18.11
CA GLU A 499 20.05 -2.02 -18.14
C GLU A 499 19.54 -1.48 -19.48
N VAL A 500 18.78 -0.41 -19.42
CA VAL A 500 18.16 0.25 -20.56
C VAL A 500 18.63 1.70 -20.58
N ASP A 501 19.33 2.04 -21.66
CA ASP A 501 19.72 3.41 -21.98
C ASP A 501 18.82 3.92 -23.11
N PRO A 502 17.87 4.82 -22.83
CA PRO A 502 16.89 5.23 -23.83
C PRO A 502 17.46 6.08 -24.97
N GLU A 503 18.70 6.59 -24.86
CA GLU A 503 19.38 7.26 -25.99
C GLU A 503 19.86 6.25 -27.03
N THR A 504 20.21 5.05 -26.59
CA THR A 504 20.78 4.01 -27.47
C THR A 504 19.74 3.01 -27.97
N VAL A 505 18.58 2.92 -27.31
CA VAL A 505 17.52 1.98 -27.66
C VAL A 505 16.62 2.54 -28.77
N SER A 506 16.44 1.77 -29.84
CA SER A 506 15.61 2.12 -31.01
C SER A 506 14.11 1.92 -30.76
N GLY A 507 13.58 2.50 -29.67
CA GLY A 507 12.15 2.47 -29.32
C GLY A 507 11.57 1.10 -28.94
N ARG A 508 12.29 -0.01 -29.14
CA ARG A 508 11.88 -1.36 -28.70
C ARG A 508 13.04 -2.11 -28.06
N ILE A 509 12.77 -2.82 -26.97
CA ILE A 509 13.68 -3.79 -26.34
C ILE A 509 13.03 -5.15 -26.23
N GLU A 510 13.83 -6.21 -26.33
CA GLU A 510 13.42 -7.58 -26.05
C GLU A 510 14.16 -8.08 -24.80
N ILE A 511 13.40 -8.56 -23.81
CA ILE A 511 13.91 -9.13 -22.58
C ILE A 511 13.62 -10.63 -22.61
N ALA A 512 14.62 -11.42 -22.98
CA ALA A 512 14.54 -12.87 -22.90
C ALA A 512 14.75 -13.32 -21.45
N THR A 513 13.71 -13.87 -20.83
CA THR A 513 13.76 -14.38 -19.47
C THR A 513 14.41 -15.75 -19.41
N ARG A 514 15.01 -16.06 -18.26
CA ARG A 514 15.54 -17.38 -17.93
C ARG A 514 14.77 -17.97 -16.76
N GLU A 515 14.77 -19.28 -16.64
CA GLU A 515 14.10 -19.96 -15.53
C GLU A 515 14.69 -19.52 -14.18
N LEU A 516 13.82 -19.21 -13.23
CA LEU A 516 14.20 -18.99 -11.84
C LEU A 516 14.64 -20.31 -11.25
N GLN A 517 15.83 -20.30 -10.65
CA GLN A 517 16.31 -21.44 -9.90
C GLN A 517 15.40 -21.67 -8.68
N ARG A 518 15.16 -22.93 -8.32
CA ARG A 518 14.35 -23.31 -7.16
C ARG A 518 15.24 -23.87 -6.06
N LEU A 519 15.19 -23.26 -4.88
CA LEU A 519 15.75 -23.83 -3.67
C LEU A 519 14.68 -24.69 -2.98
N ARG A 520 15.02 -25.95 -2.68
CA ARG A 520 14.16 -26.87 -1.96
C ARG A 520 14.59 -26.95 -0.51
N VAL A 521 13.68 -26.66 0.41
CA VAL A 521 13.94 -26.75 1.86
C VAL A 521 12.96 -27.74 2.47
N ARG A 522 13.47 -28.68 3.27
CA ARG A 522 12.67 -29.57 4.10
C ARG A 522 12.79 -29.20 5.56
N VAL A 523 11.66 -28.91 6.19
CA VAL A 523 11.60 -28.57 7.60
C VAL A 523 11.09 -29.78 8.38
N PHE A 524 11.84 -30.14 9.42
CA PHE A 524 11.46 -31.16 10.38
C PHE A 524 11.16 -30.52 11.74
N ASP A 525 10.25 -31.13 12.49
CA ASP A 525 10.05 -30.81 13.89
C ASP A 525 11.19 -31.39 14.76
N ARG A 526 11.07 -31.20 16.08
CA ARG A 526 12.06 -31.66 17.05
C ARG A 526 12.21 -33.19 17.04
N ASP A 527 11.14 -33.91 16.74
CA ASP A 527 11.08 -35.36 16.81
C ASP A 527 11.48 -35.99 15.46
N GLY A 528 11.95 -35.17 14.51
CA GLY A 528 12.43 -35.60 13.19
C GLY A 528 11.32 -35.86 12.19
N ARG A 529 10.07 -35.47 12.48
CA ARG A 529 8.94 -35.61 11.55
C ARG A 529 8.81 -34.38 10.67
N PRO A 530 8.29 -34.50 9.45
CA PRO A 530 8.08 -33.33 8.61
C PRO A 530 7.14 -32.30 9.25
N ALA A 531 7.54 -31.04 9.25
CA ALA A 531 6.80 -29.95 9.88
C ALA A 531 5.98 -29.20 8.82
N ALA A 532 4.76 -29.68 8.52
CA ALA A 532 3.82 -29.00 7.62
C ALA A 532 3.40 -27.61 8.14
N GLY A 533 3.21 -26.62 7.26
CA GLY A 533 2.83 -25.25 7.63
C GLY A 533 3.95 -24.41 8.28
N ALA A 534 5.19 -24.88 8.29
CA ALA A 534 6.34 -24.07 8.69
C ALA A 534 6.65 -23.00 7.62
N ARG A 535 7.19 -21.86 8.05
CA ARG A 535 7.59 -20.74 7.18
C ARG A 535 9.07 -20.43 7.33
N LEU A 536 9.66 -19.86 6.29
CA LEU A 536 10.98 -19.25 6.41
C LEU A 536 10.86 -17.80 6.87
N ARG A 537 11.88 -17.34 7.58
CA ARG A 537 12.06 -15.97 8.05
C ARG A 537 13.52 -15.60 7.85
N TYR A 538 13.79 -14.33 7.60
CA TYR A 538 15.16 -13.84 7.58
C TYR A 538 15.57 -13.39 8.99
N ASP A 539 16.85 -13.54 9.30
CA ASP A 539 17.49 -13.04 10.52
C ASP A 539 18.33 -11.81 10.17
N HIS A 540 19.17 -11.95 9.15
CA HIS A 540 20.06 -10.91 8.65
C HIS A 540 20.09 -10.93 7.12
N PHE A 541 20.39 -9.78 6.51
CA PHE A 541 20.74 -9.69 5.11
C PHE A 541 21.80 -8.63 4.90
N GLY A 542 22.64 -8.83 3.90
CA GLY A 542 23.70 -7.89 3.53
C GLY A 542 24.04 -7.97 2.05
N CYS A 543 24.69 -6.94 1.56
CA CYS A 543 25.32 -6.89 0.25
C CYS A 543 26.81 -6.61 0.47
N ASP A 544 27.68 -7.19 -0.35
CA ASP A 544 29.11 -6.88 -0.30
C ASP A 544 29.34 -5.41 -0.67
N SER A 545 30.36 -4.79 -0.09
CA SER A 545 30.78 -3.43 -0.46
C SER A 545 31.43 -3.44 -1.85
N GLY A 546 31.32 -2.32 -2.57
CA GLY A 546 31.97 -2.14 -3.87
C GLY A 546 31.26 -2.80 -5.06
N VAL A 547 30.02 -3.24 -4.89
CA VAL A 547 29.17 -3.68 -6.01
C VAL A 547 28.81 -2.50 -6.91
N SER A 548 28.58 -2.76 -8.20
CA SER A 548 28.09 -1.78 -9.14
C SER A 548 26.69 -1.26 -8.74
N GLN A 549 26.29 -0.13 -9.31
CA GLN A 549 24.95 0.41 -9.09
C GLN A 549 23.85 -0.56 -9.56
N PHE A 550 24.05 -1.24 -10.69
CA PHE A 550 23.15 -2.28 -11.20
C PHE A 550 22.97 -3.40 -10.17
N GLU A 551 24.09 -3.91 -9.64
CA GLU A 551 24.11 -4.96 -8.62
C GLU A 551 23.45 -4.51 -7.32
N THR A 552 23.62 -3.25 -6.93
CA THR A 552 22.94 -2.66 -5.76
C THR A 552 21.42 -2.65 -5.95
N GLN A 553 20.93 -2.23 -7.12
CA GLN A 553 19.49 -2.25 -7.41
C GLN A 553 18.95 -3.68 -7.44
N LEU A 554 19.65 -4.60 -8.09
CA LEU A 554 19.30 -6.03 -8.10
C LEU A 554 19.28 -6.62 -6.69
N ALA A 555 20.25 -6.25 -5.84
CA ALA A 555 20.31 -6.68 -4.45
C ALA A 555 19.08 -6.23 -3.66
N LEU A 556 18.81 -4.92 -3.69
CA LEU A 556 17.68 -4.33 -2.99
C LEU A 556 16.36 -4.97 -3.42
N LEU A 557 16.14 -5.14 -4.72
CA LEU A 557 14.95 -5.80 -5.24
C LEU A 557 14.85 -7.27 -4.88
N THR A 558 15.97 -7.99 -4.90
CA THR A 558 15.99 -9.40 -4.50
C THR A 558 15.62 -9.57 -3.03
N SER A 559 16.15 -8.72 -2.14
CA SER A 559 15.82 -8.75 -0.71
C SER A 559 14.34 -8.61 -0.43
N ARG A 560 13.73 -7.74 -1.22
CA ARG A 560 12.35 -7.39 -1.24
C ARG A 560 11.47 -8.57 -1.72
N LEU A 561 11.82 -9.14 -2.87
CA LEU A 561 11.20 -10.34 -3.44
C LEU A 561 11.28 -11.55 -2.50
N TYR A 562 12.43 -11.78 -1.87
CA TYR A 562 12.61 -12.89 -0.93
C TYR A 562 11.80 -12.70 0.35
N ILE A 563 11.78 -11.50 0.94
CA ILE A 563 10.91 -11.22 2.09
C ILE A 563 9.45 -11.58 1.73
N HIS A 564 8.99 -11.17 0.55
CA HIS A 564 7.66 -11.52 0.06
C HIS A 564 7.45 -13.04 -0.04
N TRP A 565 8.36 -13.77 -0.70
CA TRP A 565 8.22 -15.22 -0.86
C TRP A 565 8.30 -15.98 0.47
N PHE A 566 9.16 -15.56 1.40
CA PHE A 566 9.27 -16.18 2.73
C PHE A 566 7.97 -16.07 3.53
N GLU A 567 7.22 -14.97 3.39
CA GLU A 567 6.00 -14.75 4.14
C GLU A 567 4.81 -15.59 3.64
N ARG A 568 4.81 -15.94 2.35
CA ARG A 568 3.71 -16.65 1.67
C ARG A 568 3.95 -18.15 1.52
N THR A 569 5.22 -18.59 1.51
CA THR A 569 5.53 -20.00 1.27
C THR A 569 5.44 -20.80 2.57
N LEU A 570 4.55 -21.78 2.59
CA LEU A 570 4.40 -22.77 3.65
C LEU A 570 5.00 -24.10 3.21
N THR A 571 5.54 -24.86 4.15
CA THR A 571 5.83 -26.27 3.89
C THR A 571 4.53 -27.06 3.69
N ASN A 572 4.55 -27.99 2.72
CA ASN A 572 3.48 -28.95 2.50
C ASN A 572 3.44 -30.03 3.61
N THR A 573 2.56 -31.02 3.45
CA THR A 573 2.40 -32.13 4.41
C THR A 573 3.68 -32.93 4.65
N ASP A 574 4.58 -32.99 3.67
CA ASP A 574 5.88 -33.67 3.73
C ASP A 574 7.03 -32.77 4.23
N GLY A 575 6.69 -31.59 4.73
CA GLY A 575 7.64 -30.61 5.26
C GLY A 575 8.44 -29.88 4.18
N TRP A 576 8.08 -30.02 2.90
CA TRP A 576 8.79 -29.40 1.78
C TRP A 576 8.23 -28.03 1.43
N LEU A 577 9.12 -27.08 1.16
CA LEU A 577 8.82 -25.84 0.46
C LEU A 577 9.83 -25.61 -0.68
N GLU A 578 9.40 -24.86 -1.69
CA GLU A 578 10.26 -24.43 -2.80
C GLU A 578 10.25 -22.91 -2.91
N LEU A 579 11.45 -22.33 -2.97
CA LEU A 579 11.63 -20.88 -3.10
C LEU A 579 12.28 -20.57 -4.44
N PRO A 580 11.77 -19.58 -5.20
CA PRO A 580 12.52 -19.05 -6.33
C PRO A 580 13.78 -18.31 -5.83
N MET A 581 14.87 -18.41 -6.59
CA MET A 581 16.18 -17.85 -6.28
C MET A 581 16.73 -17.07 -7.47
N PHE A 582 17.20 -15.87 -7.20
CA PHE A 582 17.99 -15.05 -8.12
C PHE A 582 19.46 -15.43 -7.98
N ALA A 583 19.95 -16.29 -8.88
CA ALA A 583 21.32 -16.80 -8.85
C ALA A 583 22.39 -15.69 -8.94
N GLU A 584 22.07 -14.59 -9.62
CA GLU A 584 22.96 -13.44 -9.83
C GLU A 584 22.84 -12.36 -8.76
N SER A 585 21.97 -12.53 -7.77
CA SER A 585 21.82 -11.52 -6.73
C SER A 585 23.08 -11.48 -5.86
N PRO A 586 23.70 -10.30 -5.65
CA PRO A 586 24.84 -10.16 -4.76
C PRO A 586 24.42 -10.17 -3.28
N MET A 587 23.12 -10.28 -3.00
CA MET A 587 22.62 -10.34 -1.63
C MET A 587 22.92 -11.67 -0.96
N LYS A 588 23.31 -11.57 0.31
CA LYS A 588 23.45 -12.68 1.24
C LYS A 588 22.32 -12.60 2.25
N PHE A 589 21.58 -13.69 2.41
CA PHE A 589 20.57 -13.82 3.46
C PHE A 589 20.99 -14.86 4.46
N GLU A 590 20.67 -14.60 5.71
CA GLU A 590 20.64 -15.59 6.77
C GLU A 590 19.18 -15.81 7.15
N VAL A 591 18.73 -17.06 7.12
CA VAL A 591 17.32 -17.43 7.29
C VAL A 591 17.15 -18.52 8.33
N TYR A 592 15.94 -18.62 8.88
CA TYR A 592 15.52 -19.69 9.78
C TYR A 592 14.08 -20.12 9.47
N ALA A 593 13.72 -21.34 9.82
CA ALA A 593 12.36 -21.86 9.77
C ALA A 593 11.64 -21.58 11.09
N LYS A 594 10.35 -21.24 11.03
CA LYS A 594 9.49 -20.96 12.19
C LYS A 594 8.13 -21.65 12.06
N LYS A 595 7.66 -22.26 13.15
CA LYS A 595 6.31 -22.83 13.29
C LYS A 595 5.91 -22.84 14.77
N ASP A 596 4.70 -22.38 15.09
CA ASP A 596 4.09 -22.47 16.44
C ASP A 596 5.02 -21.99 17.57
N GLY A 597 5.66 -20.83 17.37
CA GLY A 597 6.61 -20.23 18.32
C GLY A 597 8.02 -20.84 18.30
N ARG A 598 8.20 -22.01 17.70
CA ARG A 598 9.51 -22.68 17.55
C ARG A 598 10.27 -22.11 16.37
N ARG A 599 11.59 -22.00 16.50
CA ARG A 599 12.52 -21.64 15.41
C ARG A 599 13.59 -22.70 15.24
N SER A 600 14.15 -22.84 14.05
CA SER A 600 15.40 -23.57 13.81
C SER A 600 16.63 -22.71 14.15
N GLU A 601 17.81 -23.27 13.94
CA GLU A 601 19.03 -22.48 13.76
C GLU A 601 18.93 -21.55 12.55
N THR A 602 19.81 -20.55 12.49
CA THR A 602 19.94 -19.63 11.36
C THR A 602 21.01 -20.18 10.41
N TRP A 603 20.77 -20.16 9.11
CA TRP A 603 21.74 -20.59 8.09
C TRP A 603 21.79 -19.63 6.90
N PRO A 604 22.92 -19.57 6.17
CA PRO A 604 23.01 -18.76 4.98
C PRO A 604 22.17 -19.36 3.84
N LEU A 605 21.34 -18.54 3.22
CA LEU A 605 20.60 -18.88 2.01
C LEU A 605 21.57 -18.94 0.83
N ARG A 606 21.96 -20.15 0.44
CA ARG A 606 22.82 -20.39 -0.71
C ARG A 606 22.13 -21.32 -1.68
N TYR A 607 22.15 -20.96 -2.96
CA TYR A 607 21.68 -21.89 -3.98
C TYR A 607 22.59 -23.12 -4.03
N GLY A 608 21.99 -24.30 -4.10
CA GLY A 608 22.67 -25.57 -4.24
C GLY A 608 21.75 -26.62 -4.86
N LYS A 609 22.34 -27.60 -5.55
CA LYS A 609 21.58 -28.70 -6.17
C LYS A 609 20.94 -29.64 -5.13
N LYS A 610 21.50 -29.69 -3.92
CA LYS A 610 20.98 -30.53 -2.84
C LYS A 610 19.94 -29.75 -2.04
N PRO A 611 18.82 -30.38 -1.66
CA PRO A 611 17.87 -29.75 -0.76
C PRO A 611 18.51 -29.43 0.60
N ILE A 612 18.04 -28.36 1.24
CA ILE A 612 18.45 -27.99 2.60
C ILE A 612 17.48 -28.63 3.58
N GLU A 613 17.99 -29.35 4.57
CA GLU A 613 17.20 -29.95 5.64
C GLU A 613 17.44 -29.20 6.95
N VAL A 614 16.37 -28.78 7.61
CA VAL A 614 16.43 -27.96 8.83
C VAL A 614 15.49 -28.48 9.89
N ARG A 615 15.90 -28.38 11.16
CA ARG A 615 15.11 -28.86 12.31
C ARG A 615 14.69 -27.69 13.19
N LEU A 616 13.42 -27.68 13.58
CA LEU A 616 12.91 -26.75 14.59
C LEU A 616 13.43 -27.14 15.98
N THR A 617 13.96 -26.17 16.73
CA THR A 617 14.42 -26.36 18.11
C THR A 617 13.30 -26.02 19.10
N ALA A 618 13.49 -26.35 20.38
CA ALA A 618 12.56 -25.95 21.45
C ALA A 618 12.43 -24.42 21.55
N ASN A 619 11.31 -23.94 22.09
CA ASN A 619 11.11 -22.51 22.36
C ASN A 619 12.23 -22.01 23.27
N ARG A 620 12.88 -20.92 22.87
CA ARG A 620 13.73 -20.14 23.77
C ARG A 620 12.86 -19.23 24.63
#